data_AF-A0AB37HC30-F1
#
_entry.id   AF-A0AB37HC30-F1
#
_cell.length_a   1.000
_cell.length_b   1.000
_cell.length_c   1.000
_cell.angle_alpha   90.00
_cell.angle_beta   90.00
_cell.angle_gamma   90.00
#
_symmetry.space_group_name_H-M   'P 1'
#
loop_
_entity.id
_entity.type
_entity.pdbx_description
1 polymer ?
#
loop_
_entity_poly.entity_id
_entity_poly.type
_entity_poly.pdbx_seq_one_letter_code
_entity_poly.pdbx_strand_id
1 'polypeptide(L)'
;MTLYTVDEVFEILKQQKITTHKESVRRWLRSSTLKGTPPSSRKEGWKVEEEDLLAFIQERVPENATIILKSNNTTDVAKESNATNVANSSIDEEAIREKMWYQLTKERFLFEGFVEIKKSQVRESIMHLKGSKKFFDYVWEHIQQHTKAYKNPRVNYLLDAFLYDGKRIKFDENYSSLEEKILFALIKYIRQKKISSN
;
A
#
# COMPACT_ATOMS: atom_id res chain seq x y z
N MET A 1 24.25 -11.57 26.94
CA MET A 1 23.18 -10.71 27.48
C MET A 1 23.51 -9.26 27.17
N THR A 2 22.88 -8.76 26.12
CA THR A 2 22.98 -7.40 25.61
C THR A 2 21.82 -6.62 26.21
N LEU A 3 22.14 -5.62 27.03
CA LEU A 3 21.18 -4.79 27.73
C LEU A 3 21.04 -3.47 27.00
N TYR A 4 19.82 -3.12 26.61
CA TYR A 4 19.51 -1.86 25.95
C TYR A 4 18.94 -0.85 26.93
N THR A 5 19.39 0.39 26.78
CA THR A 5 18.81 1.56 27.46
C THR A 5 17.49 1.96 26.79
N VAL A 6 16.66 2.74 27.48
CA VAL A 6 15.40 3.28 26.92
C VAL A 6 15.61 3.99 25.57
N ASP A 7 16.76 4.63 25.40
CA ASP A 7 17.09 5.42 24.21
C ASP A 7 17.40 4.50 23.02
N GLU A 8 18.17 3.43 23.26
CA GLU A 8 18.46 2.41 22.25
C GLU A 8 17.21 1.62 21.87
N VAL A 9 16.40 1.23 22.86
CA VAL A 9 15.10 0.57 22.65
C VAL A 9 14.20 1.45 21.78
N PHE A 10 14.12 2.75 22.08
CA PHE A 10 13.33 3.69 21.29
C PHE A 10 13.80 3.76 19.84
N GLU A 11 15.11 3.84 19.60
CA GLU A 11 15.65 3.88 18.24
C GLU A 11 15.34 2.59 17.46
N ILE A 12 15.44 1.42 18.09
CA ILE A 12 15.08 0.13 17.46
C ILE A 12 13.59 0.10 17.13
N LEU A 13 12.72 0.46 18.08
CA LEU A 13 11.26 0.45 17.88
C LEU A 13 10.80 1.49 16.84
N LYS A 14 11.50 2.62 16.74
CA LYS A 14 11.27 3.63 15.71
C LYS A 14 11.64 3.13 14.32
N GLN A 15 12.76 2.41 14.20
CA GLN A 15 13.16 1.76 12.94
C GLN A 15 12.14 0.70 12.50
N GLN A 16 11.57 -0.03 13.46
CA GLN A 16 10.50 -1.00 13.22
C GLN A 16 9.11 -0.35 13.01
N LYS A 17 9.02 0.98 12.97
CA LYS A 17 7.76 1.75 12.84
C LYS A 17 6.70 1.43 13.91
N ILE A 18 7.13 0.93 15.07
CA ILE A 18 6.24 0.57 16.19
C ILE A 18 5.85 1.80 17.02
N THR A 19 6.78 2.76 17.20
CA THR A 19 6.50 4.04 17.88
C THR A 19 7.37 5.17 17.35
N THR A 20 6.82 6.37 17.31
CA THR A 20 7.52 7.63 17.00
C THR A 20 7.87 8.44 18.25
N HIS A 21 7.36 8.03 19.42
CA HIS A 21 7.49 8.78 20.67
C HIS A 21 8.21 7.96 21.75
N LYS A 22 9.25 8.57 22.34
CA LYS A 22 10.07 7.99 23.42
C LYS A 22 9.27 7.76 24.71
N GLU A 23 8.27 8.60 25.00
CA GLU A 23 7.42 8.42 26.19
C GLU A 23 6.55 7.16 26.12
N SER A 24 6.21 6.68 24.91
CA SER A 24 5.51 5.41 24.74
C SER A 24 6.33 4.24 25.30
N VAL A 25 7.65 4.24 25.06
CA VAL A 25 8.57 3.22 25.58
C VAL A 25 8.60 3.25 27.11
N ARG A 26 8.70 4.45 27.71
CA ARG A 26 8.65 4.60 29.17
C ARG A 26 7.34 4.16 29.77
N ARG A 27 6.21 4.44 29.10
CA ARG A 27 4.89 4.00 29.51
C ARG A 27 4.81 2.47 29.51
N TRP A 28 5.28 1.81 28.45
CA TRP A 28 5.27 0.35 28.34
C TRP A 28 6.13 -0.36 29.38
N LEU A 29 7.25 0.24 29.75
CA LEU A 29 8.11 -0.25 30.84
C LEU A 29 7.42 -0.11 32.21
N ARG A 30 6.73 1.01 32.46
CA ARG A 30 5.96 1.21 33.69
C ARG A 30 4.72 0.31 33.78
N SER A 31 4.06 0.04 32.65
CA SER A 31 2.85 -0.79 32.59
C SER A 31 3.13 -2.29 32.44
N SER A 32 4.41 -2.72 32.54
CA SER A 32 4.85 -4.11 32.34
C SER A 32 4.49 -4.72 30.99
N THR A 33 4.14 -3.89 30.00
CA THR A 33 3.83 -4.33 28.63
C THR A 33 5.11 -4.67 27.85
N LEU A 34 6.19 -3.94 28.15
CA LEU A 34 7.55 -4.31 27.75
C LEU A 34 8.27 -4.74 29.03
N LYS A 35 8.79 -5.97 29.05
CA LYS A 35 9.59 -6.46 30.18
C LYS A 35 10.92 -5.71 30.21
N GLY A 36 11.27 -5.21 31.37
CA GLY A 36 12.52 -4.49 31.59
C GLY A 36 12.83 -4.43 33.07
N THR A 37 14.13 -4.40 33.39
CA THR A 37 14.60 -4.25 34.76
C THR A 37 14.41 -2.80 35.21
N PRO A 38 13.74 -2.56 36.36
CA PRO A 38 13.56 -1.22 36.88
C PRO A 38 14.92 -0.59 37.26
N PRO A 39 15.06 0.73 37.14
CA PRO A 39 16.30 1.42 37.50
C PRO A 39 16.63 1.21 38.98
N SER A 40 17.85 0.73 39.27
CA SER A 40 18.38 0.72 40.64
C SER A 40 18.74 2.14 41.12
N SER A 41 18.95 3.09 40.21
CA SER A 41 19.11 4.51 40.53
C SER A 41 18.59 5.43 39.41
N ARG A 42 18.29 6.69 39.74
CA ARG A 42 17.85 7.71 38.75
C ARG A 42 18.86 7.94 37.62
N LYS A 43 20.14 7.61 37.81
CA LYS A 43 21.20 7.80 36.80
C LYS A 43 21.28 6.66 35.79
N GLU A 44 20.83 5.45 36.14
CA GLU A 44 21.00 4.27 35.28
C GLU A 44 19.85 4.05 34.29
N GLY A 45 18.65 4.59 34.58
CA GLY A 45 17.48 4.43 33.73
C GLY A 45 16.98 2.98 33.66
N TRP A 46 15.89 2.77 32.92
CA TRP A 46 15.39 1.41 32.68
C TRP A 46 16.29 0.67 31.70
N LYS A 47 16.53 -0.61 31.95
CA LYS A 47 17.26 -1.51 31.06
C LYS A 47 16.34 -2.62 30.57
N VAL A 48 16.46 -2.97 29.30
CA VAL A 48 15.66 -3.97 28.61
C VAL A 48 16.58 -5.03 28.05
N GLU A 49 16.25 -6.30 28.27
CA GLU A 49 16.98 -7.40 27.67
C GLU A 49 16.61 -7.54 26.19
N GLU A 50 17.58 -7.92 25.36
CA GLU A 50 17.37 -8.11 23.92
C GLU A 50 16.25 -9.12 23.61
N GLU A 51 16.18 -10.22 24.35
CA GLU A 51 15.18 -11.28 24.15
C GLU A 51 13.75 -10.76 24.38
N ASP A 52 13.56 -9.96 25.44
CA ASP A 52 12.27 -9.35 25.76
C ASP A 52 11.88 -8.27 24.75
N LEU A 53 12.85 -7.50 24.24
CA LEU A 53 12.63 -6.53 23.17
C LEU A 53 12.23 -7.21 21.86
N LEU A 54 12.91 -8.31 21.51
CA LEU A 54 12.62 -9.11 20.33
C LEU A 54 11.23 -9.73 20.39
N ALA A 55 10.86 -10.34 21.52
CA ALA A 55 9.53 -10.89 21.73
C ALA A 55 8.44 -9.80 21.58
N PHE A 56 8.67 -8.61 22.12
CA PHE A 56 7.77 -7.47 22.01
C PHE A 56 7.60 -6.96 20.58
N ILE A 57 8.68 -6.99 19.78
CA ILE A 57 8.66 -6.63 18.36
C ILE A 57 7.91 -7.69 17.56
N GLN A 58 8.20 -8.97 17.77
CA GLN A 58 7.53 -10.09 17.09
C GLN A 58 6.02 -10.10 17.32
N GLU A 59 5.55 -9.72 18.51
CA GLU A 59 4.12 -9.64 18.80
C GLU A 59 3.41 -8.52 18.00
N ARG A 60 4.12 -7.43 17.68
CA ARG A 60 3.54 -6.22 17.05
C ARG A 60 3.79 -6.10 15.57
N VAL A 61 4.71 -6.89 15.03
CA VAL A 61 5.09 -6.84 13.63
C VAL A 61 4.72 -8.17 12.98
N PRO A 62 4.04 -8.17 11.82
CA PRO A 62 3.65 -9.42 11.14
C PRO A 62 4.87 -10.32 10.86
N GLU A 63 4.68 -11.65 10.93
CA GLU A 63 5.72 -12.70 10.83
C GLU A 63 6.69 -12.57 9.64
N ASN A 64 6.34 -11.78 8.62
CA ASN A 64 7.11 -11.57 7.40
C ASN A 64 8.03 -10.33 7.43
N ALA A 65 8.17 -9.65 8.57
CA ALA A 65 8.97 -8.42 8.66
C ALA A 65 10.38 -8.67 9.22
N THR A 66 11.37 -8.06 8.56
CA THR A 66 12.78 -8.13 8.95
C THR A 66 13.03 -7.33 10.23
N ILE A 67 13.35 -8.02 11.33
CA ILE A 67 13.74 -7.38 12.58
C ILE A 67 15.20 -6.91 12.46
N ILE A 68 15.42 -5.60 12.51
CA ILE A 68 16.73 -4.96 12.45
C ILE A 68 17.15 -4.60 13.87
N LEU A 69 18.11 -5.34 14.41
CA LEU A 69 18.83 -5.00 15.64
C LEU A 69 20.20 -4.42 15.24
N LYS A 70 20.54 -3.23 15.72
CA LYS A 70 21.79 -2.55 15.34
C LYS A 70 23.00 -3.33 15.86
N SER A 71 23.84 -3.80 14.93
CA SER A 71 25.26 -4.06 15.17
C SER A 71 26.04 -2.76 15.02
N ASN A 72 26.87 -2.44 16.00
CA ASN A 72 27.69 -1.24 16.02
C ASN A 72 28.80 -1.32 14.95
N ASN A 73 28.79 -0.39 13.98
CA ASN A 73 29.94 0.44 13.58
C ASN A 73 29.59 1.32 12.36
N THR A 74 29.80 2.62 12.56
CA THR A 74 30.34 3.68 11.68
C THR A 74 30.11 3.57 10.16
N THR A 75 29.44 4.61 9.64
CA THR A 75 29.38 5.09 8.24
C THR A 75 29.78 4.09 7.16
N ASP A 76 28.81 3.55 6.44
CA ASP A 76 29.00 3.43 5.01
C ASP A 76 27.68 3.40 4.22
N VAL A 77 27.83 3.85 2.98
CA VAL A 77 26.85 4.10 1.95
C VAL A 77 25.94 2.89 1.71
N ALA A 78 24.70 3.18 1.29
CA ALA A 78 23.76 2.26 0.68
C ALA A 78 24.44 1.11 -0.08
N LYS A 79 24.40 -0.09 0.50
CA LYS A 79 24.54 -1.37 -0.19
C LYS A 79 23.73 -2.40 0.57
N GLU A 80 22.52 -2.63 0.06
CA GLU A 80 21.83 -3.91 0.24
C GLU A 80 22.81 -5.03 -0.08
N SER A 81 23.16 -5.81 0.94
CA SER A 81 23.80 -7.10 0.74
C SER A 81 23.06 -8.11 1.60
N ASN A 82 22.12 -8.77 0.93
CA ASN A 82 21.46 -9.98 1.37
C ASN A 82 22.50 -11.00 1.83
N ALA A 83 22.35 -11.49 3.06
CA ALA A 83 23.03 -12.69 3.51
C ALA A 83 22.08 -13.55 4.35
N THR A 84 20.96 -13.96 3.74
CA THR A 84 20.36 -15.27 4.03
C THR A 84 19.73 -15.78 2.75
N ASN A 85 20.05 -17.03 2.41
CA ASN A 85 19.68 -17.72 1.18
C ASN A 85 18.18 -17.61 0.86
N VAL A 86 17.82 -16.68 -0.04
CA VAL A 86 16.63 -16.79 -0.87
C VAL A 86 17.11 -16.53 -2.27
N ALA A 87 16.92 -17.52 -3.14
CA ALA A 87 17.24 -17.47 -4.55
C ALA A 87 16.89 -16.11 -5.14
N ASN A 88 17.73 -15.63 -6.07
CA ASN A 88 17.46 -14.51 -6.95
C ASN A 88 16.08 -14.67 -7.64
N SER A 89 15.01 -14.27 -6.98
CA SER A 89 13.76 -13.91 -7.61
C SER A 89 13.76 -12.40 -7.62
N SER A 90 13.87 -11.79 -8.80
CA SER A 90 13.40 -10.43 -9.02
C SER A 90 11.97 -10.37 -8.48
N ILE A 91 11.80 -9.87 -7.26
CA ILE A 91 10.49 -9.76 -6.67
C ILE A 91 9.73 -8.78 -7.55
N ASP A 92 8.71 -9.27 -8.23
CA ASP A 92 7.85 -8.44 -9.05
C ASP A 92 7.00 -7.57 -8.12
N GLU A 93 7.54 -6.39 -7.79
CA GLU A 93 6.90 -5.42 -6.91
C GLU A 93 5.50 -5.04 -7.39
N GLU A 94 5.28 -5.05 -8.71
CA GLU A 94 3.97 -4.75 -9.29
C GLU A 94 2.99 -5.91 -9.03
N ALA A 95 3.43 -7.16 -9.15
CA ALA A 95 2.61 -8.31 -8.81
C ALA A 95 2.24 -8.32 -7.31
N ILE A 96 3.17 -7.92 -6.42
CA ILE A 96 2.87 -7.75 -4.99
C ILE A 96 1.83 -6.65 -4.79
N ARG A 97 2.03 -5.48 -5.43
CA ARG A 97 1.10 -4.35 -5.34
C ARG A 97 -0.29 -4.73 -5.84
N GLU A 98 -0.38 -5.45 -6.95
CA GLU A 98 -1.63 -5.94 -7.50
C GLU A 98 -2.32 -6.91 -6.54
N LYS A 99 -1.57 -7.86 -5.95
CA LYS A 99 -2.12 -8.80 -4.96
C LYS A 99 -2.70 -8.08 -3.75
N MET A 100 -1.97 -7.12 -3.16
CA MET A 100 -2.46 -6.33 -2.04
C MET A 100 -3.68 -5.49 -2.43
N TRP A 101 -3.69 -4.92 -3.63
CA TRP A 101 -4.82 -4.14 -4.13
C TRP A 101 -6.09 -4.99 -4.23
N TYR A 102 -6.01 -6.22 -4.76
CA TYR A 102 -7.16 -7.13 -4.78
C TYR A 102 -7.59 -7.55 -3.38
N GLN A 103 -6.64 -7.78 -2.47
CA GLN A 103 -6.96 -8.10 -1.09
C GLN A 103 -7.80 -6.99 -0.44
N LEU A 104 -7.43 -5.73 -0.65
CA LEU A 104 -8.18 -4.58 -0.12
C LEU A 104 -9.55 -4.41 -0.78
N THR A 105 -9.61 -4.53 -2.11
CA THR A 105 -10.83 -4.20 -2.87
C THR A 105 -11.84 -5.34 -2.96
N LYS A 106 -11.40 -6.61 -3.07
CA LYS A 106 -12.29 -7.78 -3.18
C LYS A 106 -12.64 -8.39 -1.83
N GLU A 107 -11.68 -8.52 -0.92
CA GLU A 107 -11.94 -9.17 0.38
C GLU A 107 -12.51 -8.19 1.40
N ARG A 108 -11.99 -6.96 1.43
CA ARG A 108 -12.37 -5.94 2.42
C ARG A 108 -13.29 -4.84 1.88
N PHE A 109 -13.60 -4.84 0.58
CA PHE A 109 -14.41 -3.83 -0.09
C PHE A 109 -13.98 -2.38 0.20
N LEU A 110 -12.67 -2.16 0.36
CA LEU A 110 -12.12 -0.85 0.71
C LEU A 110 -11.80 -0.06 -0.56
N PHE A 111 -12.39 1.13 -0.67
CA PHE A 111 -12.15 2.09 -1.76
C PHE A 111 -12.01 3.50 -1.19
N GLU A 112 -11.23 4.35 -1.85
CA GLU A 112 -11.11 5.77 -1.48
C GLU A 112 -12.37 6.55 -1.85
N GLY A 113 -12.99 6.16 -2.95
CA GLY A 113 -14.22 6.78 -3.44
C GLY A 113 -14.66 6.18 -4.74
N PHE A 114 -15.52 6.94 -5.43
CA PHE A 114 -16.01 6.58 -6.75
C PHE A 114 -16.02 7.79 -7.67
N VAL A 115 -15.90 7.53 -8.96
CA VAL A 115 -16.13 8.50 -10.02
C VAL A 115 -17.41 8.12 -10.75
N GLU A 116 -18.33 9.06 -10.83
CA GLU A 116 -19.54 8.93 -11.64
C GLU A 116 -19.21 9.24 -13.10
N ILE A 117 -19.61 8.35 -14.01
CA ILE A 117 -19.33 8.48 -15.44
C ILE A 117 -20.53 9.09 -16.14
N LYS A 118 -20.37 10.33 -16.61
CA LYS A 118 -21.40 11.03 -17.37
C LYS A 118 -21.29 10.75 -18.85
N LYS A 119 -22.44 10.61 -19.52
CA LYS A 119 -22.51 10.39 -20.98
C LYS A 119 -21.85 11.50 -21.79
N SER A 120 -21.97 12.75 -21.34
CA SER A 120 -21.33 13.91 -21.98
C SER A 120 -19.80 13.79 -21.94
N GLN A 121 -19.23 13.48 -20.77
CA GLN A 121 -17.80 13.31 -20.59
C GLN A 121 -17.25 12.18 -21.47
N VAL A 122 -17.92 11.01 -21.53
CA VAL A 122 -17.52 9.91 -22.42
C VAL A 122 -17.51 10.36 -23.88
N ARG A 123 -18.52 11.14 -24.30
CA ARG A 123 -18.61 11.65 -25.67
C ARG A 123 -17.46 12.60 -25.98
N GLU A 124 -17.18 13.55 -25.10
CA GLU A 124 -16.08 14.51 -25.23
C GLU A 124 -14.73 13.80 -25.30
N SER A 125 -14.45 12.88 -24.37
CA SER A 125 -13.21 12.10 -24.37
C SER A 125 -13.02 11.28 -25.65
N ILE A 126 -14.08 10.67 -26.18
CA ILE A 126 -13.99 9.93 -27.46
C ILE A 126 -13.76 10.87 -28.65
N MET A 127 -14.36 12.06 -28.65
CA MET A 127 -14.07 13.08 -29.66
C MET A 127 -12.61 13.54 -29.61
N HIS A 128 -12.05 13.76 -28.40
CA HIS A 128 -10.63 14.07 -28.22
C HIS A 128 -9.72 12.95 -28.75
N LEU A 129 -10.12 11.68 -28.60
CA LEU A 129 -9.42 10.53 -29.17
C LEU A 129 -9.68 10.31 -30.67
N LYS A 130 -10.37 11.25 -31.35
CA LYS A 130 -10.79 11.16 -32.76
C LYS A 130 -11.59 9.88 -33.06
N GLY A 131 -12.35 9.40 -32.07
CA GLY A 131 -13.18 8.20 -32.19
C GLY A 131 -14.46 8.45 -32.97
N SER A 132 -15.01 7.39 -33.56
CA SER A 132 -16.27 7.47 -34.32
C SER A 132 -17.49 7.44 -33.40
N LYS A 133 -18.64 7.92 -33.89
CA LYS A 133 -19.93 7.81 -33.17
C LYS A 133 -20.28 6.35 -32.83
N LYS A 134 -20.03 5.42 -33.77
CA LYS A 134 -20.23 3.97 -33.53
C LYS A 134 -19.38 3.45 -32.38
N PHE A 135 -18.16 3.97 -32.22
CA PHE A 135 -17.30 3.60 -31.10
C PHE A 135 -17.81 4.19 -29.78
N PHE A 136 -18.32 5.42 -29.78
CA PHE A 136 -19.00 6.00 -28.63
C PHE A 136 -20.19 5.16 -28.15
N ASP A 137 -21.09 4.78 -29.07
CA ASP A 137 -22.27 3.99 -28.70
C ASP A 137 -21.86 2.65 -28.08
N TYR A 138 -20.85 1.98 -28.65
CA TYR A 138 -20.26 0.75 -28.10
C TYR A 138 -19.68 0.94 -26.70
N VAL A 139 -18.85 1.97 -26.49
CA VAL A 139 -18.24 2.24 -25.18
C VAL A 139 -19.31 2.54 -24.14
N TRP A 140 -20.29 3.38 -24.49
CA TRP A 140 -21.36 3.76 -23.58
C TRP A 140 -22.21 2.57 -23.16
N GLU A 141 -22.60 1.73 -24.13
CA GLU A 141 -23.34 0.49 -23.86
C GLU A 141 -22.54 -0.46 -22.97
N HIS A 142 -21.24 -0.64 -23.26
CA HIS A 142 -20.37 -1.50 -22.46
C HIS A 142 -20.24 -1.00 -21.01
N ILE A 143 -20.14 0.32 -20.80
CA ILE A 143 -20.13 0.93 -19.46
C ILE A 143 -21.45 0.64 -18.73
N GLN A 144 -22.60 0.91 -19.38
CA GLN A 144 -23.92 0.68 -18.77
C GLN A 144 -24.14 -0.78 -18.37
N GLN A 145 -23.67 -1.73 -19.18
CA GLN A 145 -23.83 -3.16 -18.90
C GLN A 145 -23.08 -3.60 -17.63
N HIS A 146 -21.93 -2.98 -17.32
CA HIS A 146 -21.08 -3.33 -16.18
C HIS A 146 -21.41 -2.52 -14.91
N THR A 147 -22.23 -1.48 -15.02
CA THR A 147 -22.65 -0.64 -13.88
C THR A 147 -24.14 -0.72 -13.57
N LYS A 148 -24.84 -1.76 -14.04
CA LYS A 148 -26.31 -1.92 -13.91
C LYS A 148 -26.85 -1.81 -12.48
N ALA A 149 -26.02 -2.07 -11.47
CA ALA A 149 -26.40 -1.96 -10.06
C ALA A 149 -26.76 -0.52 -9.63
N TYR A 150 -26.39 0.49 -10.41
CA TYR A 150 -26.57 1.90 -10.05
C TYR A 150 -27.35 2.66 -11.12
N LYS A 151 -28.13 3.65 -10.67
CA LYS A 151 -28.88 4.57 -11.55
C LYS A 151 -27.94 5.31 -12.51
N ASN A 152 -26.78 5.73 -12.00
CA ASN A 152 -25.74 6.40 -12.77
C ASN A 152 -24.50 5.50 -12.81
N PRO A 153 -23.91 5.25 -13.99
CA PRO A 153 -22.67 4.50 -14.10
C PRO A 153 -21.57 5.11 -13.23
N ARG A 154 -20.90 4.28 -12.45
CA ARG A 154 -19.81 4.72 -11.57
C ARG A 154 -18.76 3.64 -11.42
N VAL A 155 -17.55 4.08 -11.09
CA VAL A 155 -16.37 3.24 -10.94
C VAL A 155 -15.68 3.57 -9.63
N ASN A 156 -15.40 2.54 -8.82
CA ASN A 156 -14.69 2.69 -7.56
C ASN A 156 -13.18 2.66 -7.81
N TYR A 157 -12.43 3.47 -7.08
CA TYR A 157 -10.97 3.56 -7.20
C TYR A 157 -10.28 3.47 -5.85
N LEU A 158 -9.00 3.11 -5.90
CA LEU A 158 -8.10 3.00 -4.76
C LEU A 158 -6.67 3.24 -5.25
N LEU A 159 -5.98 4.20 -4.64
CA LEU A 159 -4.61 4.60 -4.95
C LEU A 159 -4.41 4.98 -6.43
N ASP A 160 -3.72 4.15 -7.19
CA ASP A 160 -3.28 4.39 -8.57
C ASP A 160 -4.16 3.69 -9.62
N ALA A 161 -5.24 3.03 -9.18
CA ALA A 161 -6.05 2.19 -10.03
C ALA A 161 -7.53 2.18 -9.65
N PHE A 162 -8.35 1.71 -10.58
CA PHE A 162 -9.79 1.51 -10.39
C PHE A 162 -10.24 0.11 -10.74
N LEU A 163 -11.39 -0.28 -10.20
CA LEU A 163 -12.02 -1.57 -10.48
C LEU A 163 -13.01 -1.43 -11.64
N TYR A 164 -12.77 -2.16 -12.73
CA TYR A 164 -13.73 -2.28 -13.82
C TYR A 164 -13.69 -3.68 -14.42
N ASP A 165 -14.86 -4.26 -14.69
CA ASP A 165 -14.97 -5.62 -15.23
C ASP A 165 -14.19 -6.68 -14.41
N GLY A 166 -14.19 -6.52 -13.08
CA GLY A 166 -13.48 -7.40 -12.14
C GLY A 166 -11.95 -7.30 -12.16
N LYS A 167 -11.38 -6.39 -12.97
CA LYS A 167 -9.94 -6.18 -13.14
C LYS A 167 -9.50 -4.83 -12.56
N ARG A 168 -8.27 -4.81 -12.05
CA ARG A 168 -7.55 -3.58 -11.69
C ARG A 168 -7.08 -2.90 -12.97
N ILE A 169 -7.47 -1.64 -13.17
CA ILE A 169 -7.02 -0.82 -14.31
C ILE A 169 -6.29 0.40 -13.74
N LYS A 170 -5.04 0.59 -14.15
CA LYS A 170 -4.23 1.76 -13.75
C LYS A 170 -4.77 3.05 -14.37
N PHE A 171 -4.56 4.15 -13.66
CA PHE A 171 -4.87 5.49 -14.16
C PHE A 171 -4.01 5.85 -15.37
N ASP A 172 -4.54 6.74 -16.21
CA ASP A 172 -3.78 7.37 -17.29
C ASP A 172 -3.08 8.63 -16.77
N GLU A 173 -1.79 8.54 -16.46
CA GLU A 173 -1.03 9.65 -15.86
C GLU A 173 -0.82 10.87 -16.77
N ASN A 174 -1.23 10.80 -18.05
CA ASN A 174 -1.14 11.92 -18.99
C ASN A 174 -2.14 13.05 -18.70
N TYR A 175 -3.07 12.85 -17.77
CA TYR A 175 -4.13 13.80 -17.43
C TYR A 175 -3.98 14.30 -16.00
N SER A 176 -4.44 15.52 -15.73
CA SER A 176 -4.33 16.12 -14.38
C SER A 176 -5.49 15.74 -13.48
N SER A 177 -6.72 15.76 -14.01
CA SER A 177 -7.92 15.50 -13.21
C SER A 177 -8.15 14.00 -13.01
N LEU A 178 -8.56 13.59 -11.81
CA LEU A 178 -8.82 12.18 -11.49
C LEU A 178 -9.88 11.57 -12.43
N GLU A 179 -10.92 12.35 -12.75
CA GLU A 179 -12.00 11.93 -13.64
C GLU A 179 -11.47 11.60 -15.04
N GLU A 180 -10.63 12.46 -15.62
CA GLU A 180 -10.02 12.22 -16.92
C GLU A 180 -9.04 11.04 -16.87
N LYS A 181 -8.18 10.97 -15.84
CA LYS A 181 -7.24 9.86 -15.63
C LYS A 181 -7.94 8.50 -15.69
N ILE A 182 -9.12 8.39 -15.06
CA ILE A 182 -9.93 7.17 -15.05
C ILE A 182 -10.66 6.97 -16.38
N LEU A 183 -11.31 8.02 -16.89
CA LEU A 183 -12.16 7.93 -18.07
C LEU A 183 -11.37 7.57 -19.34
N PHE A 184 -10.21 8.20 -19.56
CA PHE A 184 -9.37 7.89 -20.71
C PHE A 184 -8.75 6.49 -20.60
N ALA A 185 -8.30 6.08 -19.41
CA ALA A 185 -7.84 4.71 -19.16
C ALA A 185 -8.95 3.67 -19.46
N LEU A 186 -10.18 3.95 -19.01
CA LEU A 186 -11.33 3.09 -19.25
C LEU A 186 -11.66 2.96 -20.75
N ILE A 187 -11.69 4.08 -21.49
CA ILE A 187 -11.95 4.07 -22.94
C ILE A 187 -10.85 3.28 -23.67
N LYS A 188 -9.58 3.46 -23.29
CA LYS A 188 -8.45 2.70 -23.86
C LYS A 188 -8.61 1.19 -23.60
N TYR A 189 -8.97 0.81 -22.37
CA TYR A 189 -9.23 -0.57 -22.01
C TYR A 189 -10.36 -1.20 -22.85
N ILE A 190 -11.50 -0.52 -22.97
CA ILE A 190 -12.64 -0.99 -23.77
C ILE A 190 -12.26 -1.10 -25.25
N ARG A 191 -11.46 -0.16 -25.77
CA ARG A 191 -10.93 -0.22 -27.14
C ARG A 191 -10.06 -1.45 -27.37
N GLN A 192 -9.14 -1.75 -26.45
CA GLN A 192 -8.29 -2.93 -26.53
C GLN A 192 -9.12 -4.21 -26.49
N LYS A 193 -10.09 -4.30 -25.58
CA LYS A 193 -11.01 -5.45 -25.49
C LYS A 193 -11.76 -5.69 -26.79
N LYS A 194 -12.25 -4.62 -27.45
CA LYS A 194 -12.91 -4.71 -28.76
C LYS A 194 -11.99 -5.24 -29.87
N ILE A 195 -10.73 -4.83 -29.86
CA ILE A 195 -9.74 -5.30 -30.86
C ILE A 195 -9.44 -6.78 -30.61
N SER A 196 -9.28 -7.20 -29.36
CA SER A 196 -9.00 -8.60 -29.00
C SER A 196 -10.19 -9.55 -29.19
N SER A 197 -11.41 -9.04 -29.31
CA SER A 197 -12.62 -9.85 -29.55
C SER A 197 -12.96 -10.02 -31.04
N ASN A 198 -12.23 -9.36 -31.94
CA ASN A 198 -12.34 -9.48 -33.39
C ASN A 198 -11.19 -10.34 -33.93
#